data_AF-A0A0D2VYL3-F1
#
_entry.id   AF-A0A0D2VYL3-F1
#
_cell.length_a   1.000
_cell.length_b   1.000
_cell.length_c   1.000
_cell.angle_alpha   90.00
_cell.angle_beta   90.00
_cell.angle_gamma   90.00
#
_symmetry.space_group_name_H-M   'P 1'
#
loop_
_entity.id
_entity.type
_entity.pdbx_description
1 polymer ?
#
loop_
_entity_poly.entity_id
_entity_poly.type
_entity_poly.pdbx_seq_one_letter_code
_entity_poly.pdbx_strand_id
1 'polypeptide(L)'
;MTVTEDSRAALAQLETIQSTNADLKGARNLELIIQLLKSPFFQSVAKVYDAFQTSLPAAPEAAPTPAANRGGITATSQAVENATVAAFGAGDETKDHRVIVLTKGTQGLGFNIMGGAEQNCPIFISRIAENGVAFKDGNLKRGDQLQSVNGIDVTKATHERAVEILKSSVGSVTLTVKFNLQMLEELERMFAEKRESIKNPK
;
A
#
# COMPACT_ATOMS: atom_id res chain seq x y z
N MET A 1 13.33 22.32 11.02
CA MET A 1 13.83 21.74 9.77
C MET A 1 12.62 21.36 8.94
N THR A 2 12.57 21.83 7.69
CA THR A 2 11.42 21.62 6.79
C THR A 2 11.81 20.65 5.69
N VAL A 3 10.86 19.89 5.17
CA VAL A 3 11.12 18.92 4.08
C VAL A 3 11.62 19.64 2.83
N THR A 4 11.18 20.87 2.59
CA THR A 4 11.70 21.73 1.52
C THR A 4 13.18 22.08 1.70
N GLU A 5 13.64 22.30 2.93
CA GLU A 5 15.04 22.61 3.23
C GLU A 5 15.93 21.37 3.12
N ASP A 6 15.48 20.25 3.68
CA ASP A 6 16.22 18.98 3.67
C ASP A 6 16.38 18.44 2.24
N SER A 7 15.31 18.50 1.43
CA SER A 7 15.37 18.08 0.03
C SER A 7 16.28 18.97 -0.83
N ARG A 8 16.36 20.27 -0.54
CA ARG A 8 17.29 21.19 -1.20
C ARG A 8 18.74 20.89 -0.82
N ALA A 9 19.00 20.63 0.46
CA ALA A 9 20.33 20.24 0.93
C ALA A 9 20.75 18.91 0.27
N ALA A 10 19.85 17.92 0.21
CA ALA A 10 20.10 16.65 -0.47
C ALA A 10 20.43 16.84 -1.96
N LEU A 11 19.69 17.68 -2.68
CA LEU A 11 19.99 18.02 -4.08
C LEU A 11 21.41 18.57 -4.25
N ALA A 12 21.83 19.52 -3.40
CA ALA A 12 23.18 20.10 -3.46
C ALA A 12 24.27 19.05 -3.20
N GLN A 13 24.05 18.13 -2.26
CA GLN A 13 24.97 17.03 -1.99
C GLN A 13 25.08 16.08 -3.19
N LEU A 14 23.95 15.71 -3.80
CA LEU A 14 23.93 14.80 -4.96
C LEU A 14 24.61 15.41 -6.20
N GLU A 15 24.43 16.71 -6.45
CA GLU A 15 25.12 17.43 -7.52
C GLU A 15 26.64 17.53 -7.27
N THR A 16 27.03 17.71 -6.01
CA THR A 16 28.43 17.69 -5.60
C THR A 16 29.04 16.31 -5.85
N ILE A 17 28.36 15.23 -5.45
CA ILE A 17 28.82 13.84 -5.66
C ILE A 17 29.01 13.55 -7.15
N GLN A 18 28.11 14.00 -8.03
CA GLN A 18 28.26 13.86 -9.49
C GLN A 18 29.46 14.63 -10.04
N SER A 19 29.76 15.78 -9.45
CA SER A 19 30.87 16.63 -9.89
C SER A 19 32.22 16.09 -9.41
N THR A 20 32.26 15.47 -8.22
CA THR A 20 33.47 14.90 -7.62
C THR A 20 33.81 13.51 -8.18
N ASN A 21 32.82 12.70 -8.52
CA ASN A 21 33.03 11.32 -8.97
C ASN A 21 32.67 11.17 -10.46
N ALA A 22 33.69 11.16 -11.32
CA ALA A 22 33.51 11.03 -12.77
C ALA A 22 32.79 9.72 -13.16
N ASP A 23 32.97 8.64 -12.39
CA ASP A 23 32.32 7.34 -12.63
C ASP A 23 30.82 7.34 -12.31
N LEU A 24 30.36 8.28 -11.48
CA LEU A 24 28.94 8.47 -11.15
C LEU A 24 28.24 9.48 -12.07
N LYS A 25 29.01 10.15 -12.94
CA LYS A 25 28.48 11.08 -13.94
C LYS A 25 27.78 10.26 -15.02
N GLY A 26 26.46 10.41 -15.13
CA GLY A 26 25.63 9.57 -16.01
C GLY A 26 25.05 8.32 -15.33
N ALA A 27 25.24 8.16 -14.02
CA ALA A 27 24.60 7.08 -13.28
C ALA A 27 23.07 7.30 -13.27
N ARG A 28 22.36 6.51 -14.06
CA ARG A 28 20.90 6.61 -14.27
C ARG A 28 20.10 6.70 -12.98
N ASN A 29 20.48 5.94 -11.95
CA ASN A 29 19.79 5.96 -10.66
C ASN A 29 19.94 7.32 -9.94
N LEU A 30 21.13 7.92 -10.00
CA LEU A 30 21.42 9.22 -9.40
C LEU A 30 20.69 10.34 -10.15
N GLU A 31 20.67 10.27 -11.48
CA GLU A 31 19.91 11.20 -12.32
C GLU A 31 18.40 11.16 -12.02
N LEU A 32 17.83 9.97 -11.87
CA LEU A 32 16.41 9.80 -11.53
C LEU A 32 16.07 10.39 -10.16
N ILE A 33 16.95 10.23 -9.17
CA ILE A 33 16.76 10.81 -7.82
C ILE A 33 16.80 12.34 -7.90
N ILE A 34 17.79 12.91 -8.59
CA ILE A 34 17.91 14.36 -8.78
C ILE A 34 16.67 14.89 -9.53
N GLN A 35 16.21 14.19 -10.57
CA GLN A 35 15.03 14.56 -11.34
C GLN A 35 13.75 14.50 -10.50
N LEU A 36 13.61 13.48 -9.63
CA LEU A 36 12.48 13.36 -8.72
C LEU A 36 12.42 14.52 -7.72
N LEU A 37 13.54 14.83 -7.07
CA LEU A 37 13.65 15.93 -6.11
C LEU A 37 13.43 17.31 -6.78
N LYS A 38 13.81 17.45 -8.06
CA LYS A 38 13.51 18.64 -8.87
C LYS A 38 12.09 18.69 -9.41
N SER A 39 11.32 17.60 -9.32
CA SER A 39 10.02 17.52 -9.97
C SER A 39 9.00 18.49 -9.36
N PRO A 40 8.10 19.09 -10.18
CA PRO A 40 7.03 19.95 -9.68
C PRO A 40 6.10 19.24 -8.68
N PHE A 41 5.90 17.93 -8.89
CA PHE A 41 5.11 17.09 -8.00
C PHE A 41 5.72 17.04 -6.60
N PHE A 42 7.00 16.64 -6.50
CA PHE A 42 7.70 16.55 -5.22
C PHE A 42 7.72 17.89 -4.49
N GLN A 43 8.01 18.98 -5.21
CA GLN A 43 8.02 20.33 -4.64
C GLN A 43 6.63 20.75 -4.13
N SER A 44 5.56 20.34 -4.79
CA SER A 44 4.20 20.63 -4.35
C SER A 44 3.86 19.86 -3.08
N VAL A 45 4.21 18.57 -3.02
CA VAL A 45 4.01 17.72 -1.83
C VAL A 45 4.80 18.23 -0.64
N ALA A 46 6.08 18.58 -0.83
CA ALA A 46 6.94 19.11 0.24
C ALA A 46 6.37 20.40 0.85
N LYS A 47 5.87 21.32 0.01
CA LYS A 47 5.23 22.57 0.48
C LYS A 47 3.97 22.30 1.30
N VAL A 48 3.11 21.39 0.85
CA VAL A 48 1.88 21.03 1.57
C VAL A 48 2.22 20.41 2.92
N TYR A 49 3.22 19.54 2.95
CA TYR A 49 3.69 18.90 4.18
C TYR A 49 4.23 19.93 5.18
N ASP A 50 5.10 20.83 4.73
CA ASP A 50 5.65 21.90 5.58
C ASP A 50 4.57 22.87 6.08
N ALA A 51 3.61 23.21 5.22
CA ALA A 51 2.46 24.05 5.60
C ALA A 51 1.59 23.35 6.67
N PHE A 52 1.35 22.05 6.53
CA PHE A 52 0.60 21.27 7.51
C PHE A 52 1.33 21.22 8.86
N GLN A 53 2.65 20.96 8.84
CA GLN A 53 3.50 20.92 10.03
C GLN A 53 3.57 22.27 10.75
N THR A 54 3.55 23.38 9.99
CA THR A 54 3.57 24.76 10.54
C THR A 54 2.19 25.18 11.06
N SER A 55 1.10 24.56 10.60
CA SER A 55 -0.27 24.88 10.99
C SER A 55 -0.78 24.17 12.26
N LEU A 56 0.04 23.30 12.85
CA LEU A 56 -0.25 22.72 14.17
C LEU A 56 0.02 23.79 15.24
N PRO A 57 -0.99 24.21 16.03
CA PRO A 57 -0.75 25.10 17.15
C PRO A 57 0.19 24.41 18.13
N ALA A 58 1.32 25.05 18.43
CA ALA A 58 2.12 24.70 19.59
C ALA A 58 1.19 24.70 20.81
N ALA A 59 1.10 23.56 21.49
CA ALA A 59 0.37 23.44 22.75
C ALA A 59 0.81 24.58 23.70
N PRO A 60 -0.10 25.14 24.51
CA PRO A 60 0.21 26.29 25.34
C PRO A 60 1.30 25.92 26.34
N GLU A 61 2.43 26.59 26.17
CA GLU A 61 3.59 26.60 27.05
C GLU A 61 3.15 27.07 28.44
N ALA A 62 3.25 26.17 29.42
CA ALA A 62 3.02 26.47 30.82
C ALA A 62 4.08 27.45 31.35
N ALA A 63 3.62 28.50 32.03
CA ALA A 63 4.44 29.50 32.69
C ALA A 63 5.40 28.89 33.75
N PRO A 64 6.50 29.60 34.11
CA PRO A 64 7.69 29.01 34.72
C PRO A 64 7.65 28.99 36.25
N THR A 65 8.41 28.11 36.87
CA THR A 65 9.26 28.46 38.04
C THR A 65 10.33 27.39 38.31
N PRO A 66 11.47 27.78 38.94
CA PRO A 66 12.73 27.05 38.89
C PRO A 66 13.02 26.27 40.17
N ALA A 67 13.77 25.17 40.05
CA ALA A 67 15.01 24.91 40.81
C ALA A 67 15.31 23.40 40.88
N ALA A 68 16.54 23.07 40.47
CA ALA A 68 17.41 22.02 41.01
C ALA A 68 16.87 20.59 41.12
N ASN A 69 17.44 19.66 40.34
CA ASN A 69 18.62 18.93 40.83
C ASN A 69 19.34 18.19 39.70
N ARG A 70 20.65 18.09 39.85
CA ARG A 70 21.66 17.62 38.92
C ARG A 70 21.82 16.10 39.06
N GLY A 71 21.85 15.38 37.92
CA GLY A 71 22.49 14.07 37.79
C GLY A 71 21.60 12.95 37.27
N GLY A 72 22.04 12.28 36.19
CA GLY A 72 21.54 10.97 35.80
C GLY A 72 21.07 10.85 34.36
N ILE A 73 22.03 10.62 33.45
CA ILE A 73 21.93 9.72 32.29
C ILE A 73 20.82 8.66 32.44
N THR A 74 19.87 8.58 31.50
CA THR A 74 19.37 7.33 30.88
C THR A 74 18.46 7.67 29.70
N ALA A 75 18.88 7.24 28.51
CA ALA A 75 18.09 7.24 27.29
C ALA A 75 16.94 6.22 27.37
N THR A 76 15.75 6.62 26.94
CA THR A 76 14.67 5.74 26.42
C THR A 76 13.92 6.63 25.40
N SER A 77 14.13 6.59 24.09
CA SER A 77 14.27 5.48 23.13
C SER A 77 13.09 4.51 23.17
N GLN A 78 11.85 4.98 23.04
CA GLN A 78 10.74 4.06 22.64
C GLN A 78 9.43 4.71 22.14
N ALA A 79 9.31 6.04 22.01
CA ALA A 79 8.03 6.66 21.61
C ALA A 79 8.01 7.27 20.19
N VAL A 80 9.16 7.41 19.51
CA VAL A 80 9.25 8.00 18.16
C VAL A 80 9.59 6.98 17.05
N GLU A 81 9.75 5.70 17.41
CA GLU A 81 10.17 4.66 16.46
C GLU A 81 8.99 4.02 15.71
N ASN A 82 7.77 4.14 16.22
CA ASN A 82 6.60 3.48 15.63
C ASN A 82 5.93 4.27 14.48
N ALA A 83 6.30 5.54 14.26
CA ALA A 83 5.68 6.36 13.20
C ALA A 83 6.49 6.38 11.89
N THR A 84 7.80 6.12 11.95
CA THR A 84 8.70 6.30 10.79
C THR A 84 9.05 4.98 10.08
N VAL A 85 8.80 3.83 10.72
CA VAL A 85 8.95 2.50 10.09
C VAL A 85 7.80 2.17 9.13
N ALA A 86 6.63 2.82 9.27
CA ALA A 86 5.48 2.58 8.37
C ALA A 86 5.67 3.14 6.94
N ALA A 87 6.62 4.07 6.74
CA ALA A 87 6.87 4.65 5.42
C ALA A 87 8.00 3.93 4.63
N PHE A 88 8.86 3.16 5.31
CA PHE A 88 9.98 2.44 4.68
C PHE A 88 9.98 0.93 4.94
N GLY A 89 8.86 0.39 5.42
CA GLY A 89 8.60 -1.05 5.57
C GLY A 89 7.69 -1.60 4.47
N ALA A 90 8.05 -1.44 3.21
CA ALA A 90 7.54 -2.28 2.13
C ALA A 90 8.72 -2.64 1.23
N GLY A 91 9.51 -3.60 1.71
CA GLY A 91 10.50 -4.26 0.86
C GLY A 91 9.82 -4.79 -0.39
N ASP A 92 10.39 -4.42 -1.53
CA ASP A 92 10.65 -5.32 -2.65
C ASP A 92 9.52 -6.31 -3.02
N GLU A 93 8.43 -5.85 -3.66
CA GLU A 93 7.54 -6.69 -4.51
C GLU A 93 6.65 -5.84 -5.49
N THR A 94 7.06 -4.62 -5.88
CA THR A 94 6.22 -3.77 -6.76
C THR A 94 6.43 -4.05 -8.25
N LYS A 95 6.33 -5.31 -8.69
CA LYS A 95 6.24 -5.59 -10.14
C LYS A 95 4.84 -5.92 -10.66
N ASP A 96 3.88 -6.34 -9.83
CA ASP A 96 2.57 -6.80 -10.35
C ASP A 96 1.31 -6.39 -9.56
N HIS A 97 1.41 -5.51 -8.57
CA HIS A 97 0.23 -5.05 -7.81
C HIS A 97 -0.49 -3.91 -8.55
N ARG A 98 -1.81 -4.06 -8.73
CA ARG A 98 -2.70 -3.07 -9.37
C ARG A 98 -3.73 -2.58 -8.38
N VAL A 99 -3.97 -1.27 -8.36
CA VAL A 99 -5.02 -0.65 -7.55
C VAL A 99 -6.19 -0.30 -8.46
N ILE A 100 -7.38 -0.78 -8.11
CA ILE A 100 -8.61 -0.60 -8.88
C ILE A 100 -9.65 0.03 -7.96
N VAL A 101 -10.32 1.08 -8.41
CA VAL A 101 -11.37 1.75 -7.63
C VAL A 101 -12.70 1.53 -8.34
N LEU A 102 -13.61 0.81 -7.69
CA LEU A 102 -14.95 0.52 -8.22
C LEU A 102 -16.01 1.22 -7.38
N THR A 103 -16.92 1.93 -8.03
CA THR A 103 -18.10 2.47 -7.35
C THR A 103 -19.20 1.40 -7.27
N LYS A 104 -19.56 0.99 -6.06
CA LYS A 104 -20.56 -0.05 -5.82
C LYS A 104 -21.92 0.36 -6.41
N GLY A 105 -22.42 -0.48 -7.32
CA GLY A 105 -23.73 -0.29 -7.95
C GLY A 105 -24.86 -0.94 -7.14
N THR A 106 -26.09 -0.84 -7.67
CA THR A 106 -27.29 -1.45 -7.07
C THR A 106 -27.20 -2.97 -6.98
N GLN A 107 -26.48 -3.61 -7.91
CA GLN A 107 -26.22 -5.06 -7.93
C GLN A 107 -24.85 -5.42 -7.31
N GLY A 108 -24.21 -4.49 -6.60
CA GLY A 108 -22.89 -4.69 -6.00
C GLY A 108 -21.72 -4.36 -6.94
N LEU A 109 -20.61 -5.09 -6.80
CA LEU A 109 -19.36 -4.83 -7.53
C LEU A 109 -19.25 -5.61 -8.86
N GLY A 110 -20.09 -6.62 -9.08
CA GLY A 110 -20.17 -7.34 -10.36
C GLY A 110 -19.03 -8.35 -10.60
N PHE A 111 -18.54 -9.02 -9.56
CA PHE A 111 -17.59 -10.12 -9.68
C PHE A 111 -17.82 -11.16 -8.57
N ASN A 112 -17.29 -12.37 -8.79
CA ASN A 112 -17.30 -13.46 -7.82
C ASN A 112 -15.89 -13.70 -7.29
N ILE A 113 -15.81 -14.10 -6.03
CA ILE A 113 -14.56 -14.52 -5.40
C ILE A 113 -14.56 -16.01 -5.09
N MET A 114 -13.37 -16.60 -4.96
CA MET A 114 -13.15 -17.96 -4.47
C MET A 114 -11.88 -18.04 -3.62
N GLY A 115 -11.66 -19.18 -2.98
CA GLY A 115 -10.59 -19.37 -2.00
C GLY A 115 -10.94 -18.80 -0.64
N GLY A 116 -9.95 -18.67 0.24
CA GLY A 116 -10.12 -18.33 1.64
C GLY A 116 -9.10 -19.05 2.52
N ALA A 117 -8.70 -18.40 3.61
CA ALA A 117 -7.71 -18.94 4.54
C ALA A 117 -8.13 -20.30 5.15
N GLU A 118 -9.44 -20.57 5.30
CA GLU A 118 -9.96 -21.85 5.78
C GLU A 118 -9.65 -23.04 4.86
N GLN A 119 -9.30 -22.76 3.60
CA GLN A 119 -8.89 -23.73 2.59
C GLN A 119 -7.39 -23.66 2.30
N ASN A 120 -6.61 -22.87 3.07
CA ASN A 120 -5.21 -22.52 2.79
C ASN A 120 -5.01 -21.93 1.38
N CYS A 121 -6.01 -21.20 0.87
CA CYS A 121 -6.02 -20.64 -0.48
C CYS A 121 -6.14 -19.12 -0.41
N PRO A 122 -5.39 -18.35 -1.20
CA PRO A 122 -5.64 -16.92 -1.34
C PRO A 122 -7.01 -16.64 -1.96
N ILE A 123 -7.47 -15.41 -1.83
CA ILE A 123 -8.74 -14.98 -2.40
C ILE A 123 -8.53 -14.53 -3.84
N PHE A 124 -9.28 -15.12 -4.76
CA PHE A 124 -9.19 -14.80 -6.19
C PHE A 124 -10.52 -14.35 -6.77
N ILE A 125 -10.46 -13.51 -7.79
CA ILE A 125 -11.58 -13.21 -8.67
C ILE A 125 -11.79 -14.38 -9.64
N SER A 126 -12.84 -15.16 -9.41
CA SER A 126 -13.18 -16.33 -10.23
C SER A 126 -13.97 -15.98 -11.49
N ARG A 127 -14.79 -14.93 -11.41
CA ARG A 127 -15.64 -14.50 -12.52
C ARG A 127 -15.94 -13.00 -12.46
N ILE A 128 -15.99 -12.36 -13.62
CA ILE A 128 -16.54 -11.02 -13.79
C ILE A 128 -17.97 -11.16 -14.36
N ALA A 129 -18.94 -10.49 -13.75
CA ALA A 129 -20.33 -10.50 -14.22
C ALA A 129 -20.47 -9.61 -15.46
N GLU A 130 -21.05 -10.14 -16.53
CA GLU A 130 -21.35 -9.38 -17.74
C GLU A 130 -22.24 -8.17 -17.40
N ASN A 131 -21.91 -7.00 -17.96
CA ASN A 131 -22.56 -5.72 -17.67
C ASN A 131 -22.49 -5.26 -16.19
N GLY A 132 -21.70 -5.93 -15.34
CA GLY A 132 -21.44 -5.52 -13.96
C GLY A 132 -20.53 -4.31 -13.84
N VAL A 133 -20.40 -3.74 -12.64
CA VAL A 133 -19.52 -2.58 -12.37
C VAL A 133 -18.07 -2.90 -12.75
N ALA A 134 -17.54 -4.03 -12.29
CA ALA A 134 -16.20 -4.48 -12.64
C ALA A 134 -15.99 -4.72 -14.15
N PHE A 135 -17.03 -5.18 -14.86
CA PHE A 135 -16.95 -5.37 -16.31
C PHE A 135 -16.87 -4.05 -17.07
N LYS A 136 -17.68 -3.07 -16.65
CA LYS A 136 -17.69 -1.71 -17.26
C LYS A 136 -16.38 -0.96 -17.01
N ASP A 137 -15.77 -1.17 -15.85
CA ASP A 137 -14.47 -0.62 -15.53
C ASP A 137 -13.34 -1.30 -16.32
N GLY A 138 -13.42 -2.61 -16.52
CA GLY A 138 -12.52 -3.38 -17.39
C GLY A 138 -11.11 -3.61 -16.83
N ASN A 139 -10.76 -3.00 -15.69
CA ASN A 139 -9.42 -3.17 -15.10
C ASN A 139 -9.32 -4.45 -14.26
N LEU A 140 -10.43 -4.90 -13.65
CA LEU A 140 -10.51 -6.13 -12.87
C LEU A 140 -10.73 -7.34 -13.79
N LYS A 141 -9.94 -8.39 -13.59
CA LYS A 141 -9.96 -9.58 -14.46
C LYS A 141 -10.08 -10.86 -13.64
N ARG A 142 -10.60 -11.91 -14.28
CA ARG A 142 -10.49 -13.28 -13.74
C ARG A 142 -9.02 -13.64 -13.58
N GLY A 143 -8.66 -14.24 -12.44
CA GLY A 143 -7.27 -14.55 -12.09
C GLY A 143 -6.58 -13.49 -11.25
N ASP A 144 -7.27 -12.38 -10.94
CA ASP A 144 -6.76 -11.42 -9.96
C ASP A 144 -6.86 -11.99 -8.54
N GLN A 145 -5.73 -12.06 -7.85
CA GLN A 145 -5.67 -12.30 -6.41
C GLN A 145 -5.99 -11.00 -5.68
N LEU A 146 -6.95 -11.03 -4.76
CA LEU A 146 -7.31 -9.91 -3.92
C LEU A 146 -6.34 -9.82 -2.73
N GLN A 147 -5.58 -8.73 -2.67
CA GLN A 147 -4.63 -8.45 -1.59
C GLN A 147 -5.28 -7.61 -0.49
N SER A 148 -5.97 -6.53 -0.86
CA SER A 148 -6.67 -5.68 0.11
C SER A 148 -7.94 -5.04 -0.45
N VAL A 149 -8.85 -4.69 0.47
CA VAL A 149 -10.10 -3.98 0.20
C VAL A 149 -10.19 -2.77 1.12
N ASN A 150 -10.27 -1.56 0.56
CA ASN A 150 -10.27 -0.29 1.30
C ASN A 150 -9.11 -0.17 2.30
N GLY A 151 -7.93 -0.70 1.94
CA GLY A 151 -6.75 -0.73 2.80
C GLY A 151 -6.74 -1.84 3.85
N ILE A 152 -7.82 -2.63 3.98
CA ILE A 152 -7.86 -3.81 4.84
C ILE A 152 -7.24 -4.98 4.09
N ASP A 153 -6.15 -5.53 4.63
CA ASP A 153 -5.52 -6.74 4.10
C ASP A 153 -6.48 -7.94 4.20
N VAL A 154 -6.65 -8.66 3.09
CA VAL A 154 -7.50 -9.85 2.98
C VAL A 154 -6.72 -11.09 2.53
N THR A 155 -5.39 -11.02 2.42
CA THR A 155 -4.54 -12.15 2.00
C THR A 155 -4.70 -13.38 2.90
N LYS A 156 -4.95 -13.16 4.19
CA LYS A 156 -5.17 -14.19 5.22
C LYS A 156 -6.62 -14.22 5.72
N ALA A 157 -7.55 -13.56 5.03
CA ALA A 157 -8.95 -13.57 5.41
C ALA A 157 -9.61 -14.90 5.03
N THR A 158 -10.60 -15.33 5.81
CA THR A 158 -11.50 -16.40 5.41
C THR A 158 -12.38 -15.93 4.25
N HIS A 159 -12.95 -16.88 3.52
CA HIS A 159 -13.89 -16.56 2.45
C HIS A 159 -15.02 -15.66 2.94
N GLU A 160 -15.67 -16.05 4.05
CA GLU A 160 -16.77 -15.31 4.66
C GLU A 160 -16.35 -13.91 5.05
N ARG A 161 -15.18 -13.75 5.68
CA ARG A 161 -14.69 -12.44 6.11
C ARG A 161 -14.45 -11.49 4.95
N ALA A 162 -13.91 -11.99 3.84
CA ALA A 162 -13.71 -11.16 2.66
C ALA A 162 -15.04 -10.78 1.99
N VAL A 163 -16.00 -11.71 1.94
CA VAL A 163 -17.37 -11.40 1.48
C VAL A 163 -17.99 -10.32 2.35
N GLU A 164 -17.86 -10.40 3.67
CA GLU A 164 -18.35 -9.38 4.60
C GLU A 164 -17.73 -8.00 4.31
N ILE A 165 -16.41 -7.92 4.14
CA ILE A 165 -15.71 -6.66 3.87
C ILE A 165 -16.18 -6.04 2.53
N LEU A 166 -16.31 -6.86 1.48
CA LEU A 166 -16.83 -6.40 0.18
C LEU A 166 -18.30 -5.97 0.26
N LYS A 167 -19.11 -6.65 1.07
CA LYS A 167 -20.53 -6.31 1.28
C LYS A 167 -20.72 -5.09 2.18
N SER A 168 -19.90 -4.89 3.21
CA SER A 168 -19.98 -3.76 4.13
C SER A 168 -19.43 -2.47 3.51
N SER A 169 -18.60 -2.57 2.48
CA SER A 169 -18.09 -1.42 1.74
C SER A 169 -19.24 -0.66 1.05
N VAL A 170 -19.23 0.67 1.14
CA VAL A 170 -20.25 1.57 0.57
C VAL A 170 -19.55 2.60 -0.31
N GLY A 171 -20.20 3.01 -1.41
CA GLY A 171 -19.65 4.01 -2.32
C GLY A 171 -18.47 3.44 -3.12
N SER A 172 -17.32 4.11 -3.04
CA SER A 172 -16.11 3.70 -3.75
C SER A 172 -15.34 2.64 -2.96
N VAL A 173 -15.01 1.55 -3.63
CA VAL A 173 -14.25 0.42 -3.07
C VAL A 173 -12.90 0.34 -3.78
N THR A 174 -11.83 0.52 -3.02
CA THR A 174 -10.45 0.42 -3.49
C THR A 174 -9.95 -1.00 -3.30
N LEU A 175 -9.60 -1.67 -4.39
CA LEU A 175 -9.09 -3.04 -4.40
C LEU A 175 -7.61 -3.01 -4.78
N THR A 176 -6.78 -3.66 -3.99
CA THR A 176 -5.40 -3.98 -4.41
C THR A 176 -5.39 -5.43 -4.87
N VAL A 177 -4.95 -5.66 -6.11
CA VAL A 177 -4.94 -6.98 -6.73
C VAL A 177 -3.59 -7.33 -7.35
N LYS A 178 -3.31 -8.63 -7.50
CA LYS A 178 -2.14 -9.16 -8.23
C LYS A 178 -2.63 -10.18 -9.24
N PHE A 179 -2.25 -10.04 -10.51
CA PHE A 179 -2.71 -10.97 -11.53
C PHE A 179 -1.94 -12.30 -11.42
N ASN A 180 -2.64 -13.41 -11.19
CA ASN A 180 -2.07 -14.74 -11.14
C ASN A 180 -3.11 -15.79 -11.60
N LEU A 181 -3.34 -15.86 -12.91
CA LEU A 181 -4.30 -16.79 -13.50
C LEU A 181 -3.89 -18.26 -13.33
N GLN A 182 -2.59 -18.57 -13.42
CA GLN A 182 -2.09 -19.94 -13.29
C GLN A 182 -2.46 -20.55 -11.93
N MET A 183 -2.29 -19.78 -10.86
CA MET A 183 -2.66 -20.22 -9.52
C MET A 183 -4.17 -20.36 -9.36
N LEU A 184 -4.98 -19.48 -9.96
CA LEU A 184 -6.44 -19.63 -9.96
C LEU A 184 -6.86 -20.96 -10.63
N GLU A 185 -6.30 -21.28 -11.79
CA GLU A 185 -6.62 -22.53 -12.51
C GLU A 185 -6.22 -23.77 -11.71
N GLU A 186 -5.09 -23.72 -11.02
CA GLU A 186 -4.66 -24.79 -10.12
C GLU A 186 -5.61 -24.95 -8.92
N LEU A 187 -6.08 -23.84 -8.31
CA LEU A 187 -7.08 -23.88 -7.25
C LEU A 187 -8.40 -24.48 -7.75
N GLU A 188 -8.89 -24.05 -8.91
CA GLU A 188 -10.11 -24.60 -9.51
C GLU A 188 -9.99 -26.10 -9.77
N ARG A 189 -8.84 -26.57 -10.28
CA ARG A 189 -8.55 -28.00 -10.49
C ARG A 189 -8.58 -28.77 -9.17
N MET A 190 -7.89 -28.29 -8.15
CA MET A 190 -7.87 -28.94 -6.83
C MET A 190 -9.27 -29.03 -6.21
N PHE A 191 -10.08 -27.98 -6.32
CA PHE A 191 -11.46 -28.01 -5.83
C PHE A 191 -12.35 -28.94 -6.64
N ALA A 192 -12.15 -29.05 -7.96
CA ALA A 192 -12.87 -30.01 -8.79
C ALA A 192 -12.55 -31.46 -8.39
N GLU A 193 -11.26 -31.80 -8.22
CA GLU A 193 -10.82 -33.15 -7.83
C GLU A 193 -11.34 -33.56 -6.45
N LYS A 194 -11.31 -32.64 -5.49
CA LYS A 194 -11.84 -32.89 -4.14
C LYS A 194 -13.35 -33.10 -4.16
N ARG A 195 -14.08 -32.36 -4.99
CA ARG A 195 -15.55 -32.52 -5.17
C ARG A 195 -15.90 -33.84 -5.85
N GLU A 196 -15.13 -34.28 -6.84
CA GLU A 196 -15.33 -35.57 -7.50
C GLU A 196 -15.01 -36.76 -6.58
N SER A 197 -13.98 -36.64 -5.74
CA SER A 197 -13.60 -37.67 -4.76
C SER A 197 -14.68 -37.88 -3.68
N ILE A 198 -15.45 -36.84 -3.37
CA ILE A 198 -16.58 -36.92 -2.41
C ILE A 198 -17.82 -37.55 -3.06
N LYS A 199 -17.99 -37.37 -4.37
CA LYS A 199 -19.18 -37.86 -5.10
C LYS A 199 -19.12 -39.33 -5.46
N ASN A 200 -17.92 -39.92 -5.55
CA ASN A 200 -17.72 -41.32 -5.90
C ASN A 200 -16.73 -41.99 -4.92
N PRO A 201 -17.18 -42.39 -3.72
CA PRO A 201 -16.31 -43.08 -2.77
C PRO A 201 -15.87 -44.43 -3.35
N LYS A 202 -14.56 -44.69 -3.33
CA LYS A 202 -13.99 -46.02 -3.63
C LYS A 202 -14.43 -47.05 -2.61
#